data_AF-Q8NFM0-F1
#
_entry.id   AF-Q8NFM0-F1
#
_cell.length_a   1.000
_cell.length_b   1.000
_cell.length_c   1.000
_cell.angle_alpha   90.00
_cell.angle_beta   90.00
_cell.angle_gamma   90.00
#
_symmetry.space_group_name_H-M   'P 1'
#
loop_
_entity.id
_entity.type
_entity.pdbx_description
1 polymer ?
#
loop_
_entity_poly.entity_id
_entity_poly.type
_entity_poly.pdbx_seq_one_letter_code
_entity_poly.pdbx_strand_id
1 'polypeptide(L)'
;MAVFKTTLWRLISGTLGIICLSLMATLGILLKNSFTKLSIEPAFTPGPNIELQKDSDCCSCQEKWVGYRCNCYFISSEQKTWNESRHLCASQKSSLLQLQNTDEL
;
A
#
# COMPACT_ATOMS: atom_id res chain seq x y z
N MET A 1 -50.25 -29.03 -3.77
CA MET A 1 -49.78 -27.64 -4.00
C MET A 1 -48.75 -27.14 -2.96
N ALA A 2 -48.27 -27.95 -2.01
CA ALA A 2 -47.29 -27.51 -1.00
C ALA A 2 -45.81 -27.80 -1.38
N VAL A 3 -45.57 -28.85 -2.17
CA VAL A 3 -44.23 -29.35 -2.51
C VAL A 3 -43.45 -28.40 -3.43
N PHE A 4 -44.11 -27.71 -4.36
CA PHE A 4 -43.45 -26.75 -5.26
C PHE A 4 -42.91 -25.51 -4.53
N LYS A 5 -43.56 -25.11 -3.44
CA LYS A 5 -43.20 -23.90 -2.67
C LYS A 5 -41.90 -24.10 -1.88
N THR A 6 -41.65 -25.31 -1.39
CA THR A 6 -40.46 -25.64 -0.59
C THR A 6 -39.22 -25.78 -1.47
N THR A 7 -39.31 -26.41 -2.64
CA THR A 7 -38.20 -26.51 -3.61
C THR A 7 -37.79 -25.15 -4.13
N LEU A 8 -38.76 -24.25 -4.39
CA LEU A 8 -38.48 -22.88 -4.81
C LEU A 8 -37.74 -22.09 -3.73
N TRP A 9 -38.17 -22.20 -2.46
CA TRP A 9 -37.49 -21.54 -1.34
C TRP A 9 -36.07 -22.07 -1.11
N ARG A 10 -35.84 -23.38 -1.30
CA ARG A 10 -34.49 -23.94 -1.22
C ARG A 10 -33.58 -23.42 -2.34
N LEU A 11 -34.12 -23.25 -3.55
CA LEU A 11 -33.39 -22.64 -4.66
C LEU A 11 -33.06 -21.18 -4.39
N ILE A 12 -34.02 -20.40 -3.89
CA ILE A 12 -33.81 -18.98 -3.51
C ILE A 12 -32.76 -18.85 -2.40
N SER A 13 -32.80 -19.72 -1.40
CA SER A 13 -31.81 -19.75 -0.33
C SER A 13 -30.41 -20.10 -0.85
N GLY A 14 -30.33 -21.06 -1.77
CA GLY A 14 -29.07 -21.44 -2.43
C GLY A 14 -28.49 -20.32 -3.28
N THR A 15 -29.31 -19.67 -4.12
CA THR A 15 -28.85 -18.57 -4.97
C THR A 15 -28.40 -17.38 -4.13
N LEU A 16 -29.13 -17.03 -3.08
CA LEU A 16 -28.75 -15.95 -2.16
C LEU A 16 -27.41 -16.25 -1.48
N GLY A 17 -27.17 -17.51 -1.08
CA GLY A 17 -25.91 -17.95 -0.52
C GLY A 17 -24.74 -17.80 -1.51
N ILE A 18 -24.91 -18.24 -2.76
CA ILE A 18 -23.89 -18.12 -3.81
C ILE A 18 -23.58 -16.64 -4.12
N ILE A 19 -24.63 -15.81 -4.22
CA ILE A 19 -24.49 -14.36 -4.44
C ILE A 19 -23.74 -13.71 -3.26
N CYS A 20 -24.03 -14.11 -2.03
CA CYS A 20 -23.33 -13.60 -0.86
C CYS A 20 -21.84 -14.01 -0.88
N LEU A 21 -21.54 -15.26 -1.21
CA LEU A 21 -20.16 -15.74 -1.32
C LEU A 21 -19.37 -15.01 -2.42
N SER A 22 -19.99 -14.77 -3.59
CA SER A 22 -19.34 -14.04 -4.68
C SER A 22 -19.10 -12.56 -4.34
N LEU A 23 -20.05 -11.91 -3.67
CA LEU A 23 -19.91 -10.54 -3.14
C LEU A 23 -18.76 -10.45 -2.12
N MET A 24 -18.70 -11.37 -1.16
CA MET A 24 -17.63 -11.37 -0.15
C MET A 24 -16.25 -11.61 -0.78
N ALA A 25 -16.15 -12.52 -1.75
CA ALA A 25 -14.89 -12.78 -2.46
C ALA A 25 -14.44 -11.56 -3.28
N THR A 26 -15.34 -10.92 -4.03
CA THR A 26 -15.03 -9.72 -4.80
C THR A 26 -14.61 -8.55 -3.91
N LEU A 27 -15.31 -8.32 -2.80
CA LEU A 27 -14.90 -7.31 -1.81
C LEU A 27 -13.52 -7.61 -1.21
N GLY A 28 -13.23 -8.87 -0.87
CA GLY A 28 -11.92 -9.28 -0.37
C GLY A 28 -10.80 -9.05 -1.40
N ILE A 29 -11.04 -9.37 -2.67
CA ILE A 29 -10.09 -9.12 -3.76
C ILE A 29 -9.90 -7.63 -3.99
N LEU A 30 -10.98 -6.83 -4.00
CA LEU A 30 -10.93 -5.37 -4.19
C LEU A 30 -10.17 -4.67 -3.06
N LEU A 31 -10.40 -5.09 -1.81
CA LEU A 31 -9.65 -4.58 -0.67
C LEU A 31 -8.16 -4.93 -0.81
N LYS A 32 -7.83 -6.21 -1.07
CA LYS A 32 -6.44 -6.64 -1.29
C LYS A 32 -5.79 -5.86 -2.44
N ASN A 33 -6.47 -5.70 -3.56
CA ASN A 33 -5.98 -4.96 -4.72
C ASN A 33 -5.79 -3.47 -4.41
N SER A 34 -6.67 -2.86 -3.62
CA SER A 34 -6.56 -1.45 -3.22
C SER A 34 -5.37 -1.23 -2.28
N PHE A 35 -5.17 -2.11 -1.30
CA PHE A 35 -3.98 -2.11 -0.44
C PHE A 35 -2.70 -2.36 -1.24
N THR A 36 -2.77 -3.26 -2.23
CA THR A 36 -1.64 -3.59 -3.11
C THR A 36 -1.33 -2.39 -4.02
N LYS A 37 -2.34 -1.74 -4.61
CA LYS A 37 -2.17 -0.54 -5.45
C LYS A 37 -1.64 0.65 -4.66
N LEU A 38 -2.14 0.87 -3.44
CA LEU A 38 -1.63 1.92 -2.55
C LEU A 38 -0.17 1.67 -2.13
N SER A 39 0.29 0.43 -2.22
CA SER A 39 1.69 0.03 -2.00
C SER A 39 2.53 -0.06 -3.30
N ILE A 40 1.93 0.03 -4.49
CA ILE A 40 2.56 -0.26 -5.80
C ILE A 40 2.45 0.91 -6.79
N GLU A 41 1.87 2.06 -6.44
CA GLU A 41 1.95 3.27 -7.29
C GLU A 41 3.06 4.20 -6.78
N PRO A 42 4.35 3.98 -7.14
CA PRO A 42 5.31 5.06 -7.14
C PRO A 42 4.89 6.01 -8.26
N ALA A 43 4.56 7.24 -7.91
CA ALA A 43 4.39 8.32 -8.86
C ALA A 43 5.75 8.61 -9.53
N PHE A 44 6.11 7.83 -10.54
CA PHE A 44 7.15 8.19 -11.50
C PHE A 44 6.52 9.07 -12.56
N THR A 45 6.80 10.37 -12.47
CA THR A 45 6.88 11.22 -13.67
C THR A 45 8.37 11.35 -14.00
N PRO A 46 8.86 10.86 -15.15
CA PRO A 46 10.23 11.11 -15.58
C PRO A 46 10.32 12.54 -16.13
N GLY A 47 10.87 13.46 -15.35
CA GLY A 47 11.45 14.71 -15.85
C GLY A 47 12.89 14.47 -16.29
N PRO A 48 13.34 14.98 -17.45
CA PRO A 48 14.59 14.55 -18.08
C PRO A 48 15.83 15.29 -17.56
N ASN A 49 16.95 14.54 -17.56
CA ASN A 49 18.36 14.97 -17.54
C ASN A 49 18.92 15.51 -16.22
N ILE A 50 19.71 14.70 -15.49
CA ILE A 50 21.19 14.89 -15.43
C ILE A 50 21.86 13.51 -15.41
N GLU A 51 22.83 13.41 -16.29
CA GLU A 51 23.67 12.29 -16.65
C GLU A 51 24.64 11.88 -15.53
N LEU A 52 24.73 10.56 -15.30
CA LEU A 52 25.94 9.83 -14.93
C LEU A 52 26.66 10.19 -13.62
N GLN A 53 26.38 9.43 -12.57
CA GLN A 53 27.45 8.80 -11.78
C GLN A 53 27.16 7.30 -11.62
N LYS A 54 27.68 6.55 -12.59
CA LYS A 54 27.98 5.14 -12.48
C LYS A 54 29.22 5.02 -11.59
N ASP A 55 29.00 5.02 -10.28
CA ASP A 55 29.86 4.47 -9.22
C ASP A 55 29.27 4.83 -7.85
N SER A 56 28.19 4.16 -7.45
CA SER A 56 27.83 4.07 -6.04
C SER A 56 26.82 2.93 -5.81
N ASP A 57 27.35 1.75 -5.49
CA ASP A 57 26.61 0.77 -4.67
C ASP A 57 26.13 1.38 -3.32
N CYS A 58 26.55 2.61 -2.99
CA CYS A 58 26.21 3.35 -1.79
C CYS A 58 24.80 4.00 -1.80
N CYS A 59 24.10 4.07 -2.95
CA CYS A 59 22.84 4.83 -3.05
C CYS A 59 21.61 3.93 -3.33
N SER A 60 21.71 2.64 -2.98
CA SER A 60 20.60 1.68 -3.06
C SER A 60 19.71 1.76 -1.81
N CYS A 61 18.44 2.07 -1.98
CA CYS A 61 17.46 2.07 -0.90
C CYS A 61 16.73 0.73 -0.79
N GLN A 62 16.24 0.43 0.42
CA GLN A 62 15.42 -0.74 0.65
C GLN A 62 14.12 -0.66 -0.16
N GLU A 63 13.51 -1.83 -0.44
CA GLU A 63 12.21 -1.86 -1.11
C GLU A 63 11.19 -0.99 -0.34
N LYS A 64 10.42 -0.17 -1.06
CA LYS A 64 9.43 0.79 -0.53
C LYS A 64 10.00 2.07 0.10
N TRP A 65 11.30 2.33 -0.02
CA TRP A 65 11.92 3.60 0.37
C TRP A 65 12.17 4.48 -0.85
N VAL A 66 12.08 5.78 -0.67
CA VAL A 66 12.36 6.79 -1.70
C VAL A 66 13.80 7.25 -1.58
N GLY A 67 14.58 7.17 -2.65
CA GLY A 67 15.97 7.65 -2.67
C GLY A 67 16.08 9.09 -3.17
N TYR A 68 16.79 9.94 -2.45
CA TYR A 68 17.14 11.29 -2.90
C TYR A 68 18.51 11.70 -2.36
N ARG A 69 19.42 12.15 -3.25
CA ARG A 69 20.81 12.55 -2.91
C ARG A 69 21.52 11.55 -1.97
N CYS A 70 21.39 10.25 -2.26
CA CYS A 70 21.94 9.14 -1.47
C CYS A 70 21.41 9.00 -0.03
N ASN A 71 20.30 9.66 0.29
CA ASN A 71 19.48 9.39 1.47
C ASN A 71 18.27 8.54 1.08
N CYS A 72 17.79 7.73 2.02
CA CYS A 72 16.58 6.92 1.86
C CYS A 72 15.50 7.42 2.82
N TYR A 73 14.31 7.66 2.30
CA TYR A 73 13.17 8.21 3.01
C TYR A 73 12.03 7.21 3.03
N PHE A 74 11.49 6.94 4.21
CA PHE A 74 10.30 6.11 4.40
C PHE A 74 9.10 7.00 4.73
N ILE A 75 8.05 6.90 3.92
CA ILE A 75 6.81 7.64 4.10
C ILE A 75 5.76 6.65 4.59
N SER A 76 5.37 6.78 5.86
CA SER A 76 4.29 5.96 6.43
C SER A 76 2.93 6.52 6.00
N SER A 77 2.00 5.63 5.64
CA SER A 77 0.59 5.98 5.44
C SER A 77 -0.20 6.07 6.74
N GLU A 78 0.39 5.66 7.87
CA GLU A 78 -0.26 5.70 9.19
C GLU A 78 0.00 7.04 9.88
N GLN A 79 -1.06 7.63 10.42
CA GLN A 79 -0.93 8.78 11.31
C GLN A 79 -0.54 8.30 12.70
N LYS A 80 0.58 8.84 13.21
CA LYS A 80 1.09 8.54 14.55
C LYS A 80 1.48 9.84 15.24
N THR A 81 1.47 9.84 16.56
CA THR A 81 2.03 10.97 17.33
C THR A 81 3.51 11.10 17.04
N TRP A 82 4.06 12.29 17.26
CA TRP A 82 5.47 12.57 17.00
C TRP A 82 6.42 11.57 17.69
N ASN A 83 6.12 11.20 18.94
CA ASN A 83 6.92 10.24 19.69
C ASN A 83 6.81 8.81 19.12
N GLU A 84 5.61 8.36 18.78
CA GLU A 84 5.41 7.06 18.14
C GLU A 84 6.12 6.96 16.78
N SER A 85 6.06 8.02 15.97
CA SER A 85 6.80 8.09 14.70
C SER A 85 8.31 7.98 14.92
N ARG A 86 8.85 8.67 15.94
CA ARG A 86 10.27 8.56 16.30
C ARG A 86 10.66 7.11 16.65
N HIS A 87 9.84 6.43 17.45
CA HIS A 87 10.07 5.02 17.82
C HIS A 87 9.98 4.09 16.61
N LEU A 88 9.02 4.32 15.71
CA LEU A 88 8.85 3.54 14.49
C LEU A 88 10.05 3.69 13.55
N CYS A 89 10.55 4.91 13.34
CA CYS A 89 11.76 5.13 12.55
C CYS A 89 12.97 4.40 13.17
N ALA A 90 13.14 4.49 14.49
CA ALA A 90 14.22 3.80 15.21
C ALA A 90 14.14 2.28 15.06
N SER A 91 12.94 1.68 15.11
CA SER A 91 12.76 0.23 14.87
C SER A 91 13.15 -0.21 13.46
N GLN A 92 13.10 0.71 12.49
CA GLN A 92 13.53 0.50 11.11
C GLN A 92 14.99 0.91 10.85
N LYS A 93 15.80 1.08 11.92
CA LYS A 93 17.20 1.54 11.83
C LYS A 93 17.36 2.88 11.12
N SER A 94 16.37 3.75 11.26
CA SER A 94 16.35 5.09 10.66
C SER A 94 16.03 6.15 11.71
N SER A 95 16.06 7.41 11.31
CA SER A 95 15.68 8.53 12.17
C SER A 95 14.45 9.22 11.60
N LEU A 96 13.64 9.82 12.48
CA LEU A 96 12.54 10.68 12.05
C LEU A 96 13.13 11.85 11.24
N LEU A 97 12.51 12.16 10.09
CA LEU A 97 13.01 13.18 9.18
C LEU A 97 13.20 14.52 9.89
N GLN A 98 14.38 15.08 9.72
CA GLN A 98 14.71 16.45 10.11
C GLN A 98 15.08 17.19 8.83
N LEU A 99 14.26 18.16 8.46
CA LEU A 99 14.51 19.02 7.30
C LEU A 99 15.76 19.85 7.58
N GLN A 100 16.83 19.59 6.84
CA GLN A 100 18.08 20.35 7.02
C GLN A 100 18.17 21.56 6.10
N ASN A 101 17.45 21.55 4.97
CA ASN A 101 17.47 22.60 3.97
C ASN A 101 16.10 22.78 3.31
N THR A 102 15.94 23.85 2.54
CA THR A 102 14.72 24.17 1.79
C THR A 102 14.55 23.29 0.55
N ASP A 103 15.62 22.67 0.03
CA ASP A 103 15.55 21.74 -1.10
C ASP A 103 14.88 20.40 -0.72
N GLU A 104 14.76 20.09 0.58
CA GLU A 104 14.14 18.88 1.13
C GLU A 104 12.64 19.04 1.45
N LEU A 105 12.08 20.23 1.22
CA LEU A 105 10.64 20.52 1.34
C LEU A 105 9.88 20.04 0.09
#